data_AF-A0A3S0B6E7-F1
#
_entry.id   AF-A0A3S0B6E7-F1
#
_cell.length_a   1.000
_cell.length_b   1.000
_cell.length_c   1.000
_cell.angle_alpha   90.00
_cell.angle_beta   90.00
_cell.angle_gamma   90.00
#
_symmetry.space_group_name_H-M   'P 1'
#
loop_
_entity.id
_entity.type
_entity.pdbx_description
1 polymer ?
#
loop_
_entity_poly.entity_id
_entity_poly.type
_entity_poly.pdbx_seq_one_letter_code
_entity_poly.pdbx_strand_id
1 'polypeptide(L)' 'MLVFIDDSGDPGFKFDKGSSTHFVIACIVFDDNLDAEETALRIKRLRRSLGWRDDHE' A
#
# COMPACT_ATOMS: atom_id res chain seq x y z
N MET A 1 -16.04 2.54 9.45
CA MET A 1 -15.51 3.20 8.24
C MET A 1 -14.08 3.66 8.47
N LEU A 2 -13.14 3.03 7.78
CA LEU A 2 -11.71 3.33 7.78
C LEU A 2 -11.27 3.71 6.37
N VAL A 3 -10.37 4.68 6.26
CA VAL A 3 -9.83 5.15 4.98
C VAL A 3 -8.31 5.11 5.05
N PHE A 4 -7.69 4.36 4.14
CA PHE A 4 -6.25 4.25 4.00
C PHE A 4 -5.84 4.93 2.71
N ILE A 5 -4.85 5.83 2.78
CA ILE A 5 -4.34 6.58 1.64
C ILE A 5 -2.85 6.34 1.56
N ASP A 6 -2.36 6.09 0.35
CA ASP A 6 -0.94 5.98 0.04
C ASP A 6 -0.66 6.68 -1.29
N ASP A 7 0.57 7.14 -1.47
CA ASP A 7 0.99 7.85 -2.67
C ASP A 7 2.25 7.23 -3.29
N SER A 8 2.34 7.30 -4.62
CA SER A 8 3.46 6.76 -5.36
C SER A 8 3.80 7.64 -6.56
N GLY A 9 5.09 7.81 -6.82
CA GLY A 9 5.62 8.68 -7.87
C GLY A 9 6.23 9.97 -7.33
N ASP A 10 6.75 10.80 -8.23
CA ASP A 10 7.42 12.06 -7.85
C ASP A 10 6.70 13.24 -8.54
N PRO A 11 6.19 14.24 -7.81
CA PRO A 11 5.70 15.48 -8.41
C PRO A 11 6.82 16.33 -9.03
N GLY A 12 8.09 15.96 -8.80
CA GLY A 12 9.32 16.71 -9.07
C GLY A 12 10.08 16.37 -10.35
N PHE A 13 9.45 15.73 -11.35
CA PHE A 13 9.97 15.65 -12.72
C PHE A 13 11.38 15.02 -12.88
N LYS A 14 11.68 13.93 -12.17
CA LYS A 14 12.91 13.15 -12.42
C LYS A 14 12.67 12.17 -13.58
N PHE A 15 13.11 12.55 -14.77
CA PHE A 15 12.91 11.78 -16.01
C PHE A 15 13.95 10.67 -16.23
N ASP A 16 15.08 10.71 -15.50
CA ASP A 16 16.22 9.88 -15.86
C ASP A 16 16.29 8.56 -15.08
N LYS A 17 16.09 8.55 -13.74
CA LYS A 17 15.98 7.31 -12.92
C LYS A 17 15.30 7.54 -11.56
N GLY A 18 14.52 6.55 -11.12
CA GLY A 18 14.14 6.33 -9.72
C GLY A 18 12.68 6.59 -9.37
N SER A 19 11.94 7.37 -10.17
CA SER A 19 10.55 7.71 -9.90
C SER A 19 9.66 7.53 -11.12
N SER A 20 8.40 7.18 -10.89
CA SER A 20 7.34 7.23 -11.91
C SER A 20 7.15 8.67 -12.39
N THR A 21 6.85 8.85 -13.68
CA THR A 21 6.45 10.14 -14.27
C THR A 21 5.05 10.58 -13.83
N HIS A 22 4.28 9.68 -13.21
CA HIS A 22 2.94 9.94 -12.74
C HIS A 22 2.95 9.92 -11.22
N PHE A 23 2.41 10.98 -10.63
CA PHE A 23 2.04 11.01 -9.22
C PHE A 23 0.65 10.40 -9.07
N VAL A 24 0.55 9.31 -8.31
CA VAL A 24 -0.68 8.55 -8.10
C VAL A 24 -0.97 8.54 -6.61
N ILE A 25 -2.22 8.87 -6.26
CA ILE A 25 -2.75 8.69 -4.91
C ILE A 25 -3.74 7.53 -4.97
N ALA A 26 -3.49 6.50 -4.16
CA ALA A 26 -4.40 5.39 -3.97
C ALA A 26 -5.18 5.58 -2.67
N CYS A 27 -6.46 5.22 -2.70
CA CYS A 27 -7.34 5.27 -1.54
C CYS A 27 -8.12 3.97 -1.44
N ILE A 28 -8.12 3.38 -0.25
CA ILE A 28 -8.90 2.18 0.07
C ILE A 28 -9.86 2.55 1.20
N VAL A 29 -11.15 2.38 0.94
CA VAL A 29 -12.23 2.66 1.89
C VAL A 29 -12.84 1.35 2.34
N PHE A 30 -12.81 1.11 3.65
CA PHE A 30 -13.53 0.01 4.30
C PHE A 30 -14.72 0.60 5.04
N ASP A 31 -15.94 0.13 4.74
CA ASP A 31 -17.13 0.57 5.44
C ASP A 31 -17.21 -0.05 6.85
N ASP A 32 -16.87 -1.34 6.94
CA ASP A 32 -16.74 -2.11 8.19
C ASP A 32 -15.26 -2.21 8.63
N ASN A 33 -15.03 -2.12 9.94
CA ASN A 33 -13.70 -2.30 10.52
C ASN A 33 -13.24 -3.76 10.47
N LEU A 34 -14.16 -4.73 10.53
CA LEU A 34 -13.83 -6.16 10.46
C LEU A 34 -13.22 -6.53 9.10
N ASP A 35 -13.69 -5.92 8.01
CA ASP A 35 -13.12 -6.14 6.67
C ASP A 35 -11.66 -5.65 6.57
N ALA A 36 -11.36 -4.53 7.23
CA ALA A 36 -10.00 -4.00 7.31
C ALA A 36 -9.08 -4.94 8.12
N GLU A 37 -9.56 -5.47 9.25
CA GLU A 37 -8.82 -6.43 10.07
C GLU A 37 -8.57 -7.74 9.33
N GLU A 38 -9.57 -8.28 8.63
CA GLU A 38 -9.41 -9.49 7.82
C GLU A 38 -8.38 -9.27 6.69
N THR A 39 -8.45 -8.12 6.01
CA THR A 39 -7.51 -7.74 4.96
C THR A 39 -6.07 -7.68 5.51
N ALA A 40 -5.86 -7.08 6.68
CA ALA A 40 -4.55 -7.02 7.33
C ALA A 40 -3.99 -8.43 7.63
N LEU A 41 -4.83 -9.34 8.11
CA LEU A 41 -4.44 -10.74 8.33
C LEU A 41 -4.08 -11.46 7.03
N ARG A 42 -4.82 -11.22 5.95
CA ARG A 42 -4.54 -11.79 4.61
C ARG A 42 -3.19 -11.28 4.07
N ILE A 43 -2.92 -9.98 4.18
CA ILE A 43 -1.62 -9.39 3.78
C ILE A 43 -0.47 -10.02 4.56
N LYS A 44 -0.62 -10.16 5.89
CA LYS A 44 0.40 -10.80 6.74
C LYS A 44 0.69 -12.24 6.33
N ARG A 45 -0.35 -13.02 6.03
CA ARG A 45 -0.19 -14.40 5.55
C ARG A 45 0.51 -14.45 4.19
N LEU A 46 0.15 -13.55 3.26
CA LEU A 46 0.79 -13.44 1.96
C LEU A 46 2.28 -13.13 2.10
N ARG A 47 2.66 -12.12 2.89
CA ARG A 47 4.07 -11.77 3.15
C ARG A 47 4.88 -12.98 3.64
N ARG A 48 4.34 -13.73 4.61
CA ARG A 48 4.97 -14.96 5.10
C ARG A 48 5.14 -16.03 4.01
N SER A 49 4.14 -16.20 3.15
CA SER A 49 4.21 -17.16 2.04
C SER A 49 5.29 -16.80 1.01
N LEU A 50 5.64 -15.50 0.91
CA LEU A 50 6.73 -14.99 0.07
C LEU A 50 8.10 -15.02 0.78
N GLY A 51 8.17 -15.49 2.02
CA GLY A 51 9.39 -15.46 2.83
C GLY A 51 9.81 -14.05 3.28
N TRP A 52 8.91 -13.07 3.22
CA TRP A 52 9.18 -11.71 3.65
C TRP A 52 9.06 -11.59 5.17
N ARG A 53 9.80 -10.63 5.74
CA ARG A 53 9.71 -10.35 7.17
C ARG A 53 8.40 -9.63 7.48
N ASP A 54 7.86 -9.89 8.67
CA ASP A 54 6.59 -9.31 9.14
C ASP A 54 6.70 -7.78 9.40
N ASP A 55 7.91 -7.23 9.54
CA ASP A 55 8.24 -5.84 9.88
C ASP A 55 8.59 -4.96 8.67
N HIS A 56 8.49 -5.47 7.45
CA HIS A 56 8.74 -4.67 6.25
C HIS A 56 7.60 -3.67 6.02
N GLU A 57 7.93 -2.38 5.95
CA GLU A 57 7.01 -1.34 5.47
C GLU A 57 6.76 -1.53 3.97
#